data_AF-A0A848Y4E1-F1
#
_entry.id   AF-A0A848Y4E1-F1
#
_cell.length_a   1.000
_cell.length_b   1.000
_cell.length_c   1.000
_cell.angle_alpha   90.00
_cell.angle_beta   90.00
_cell.angle_gamma   90.00
#
_symmetry.space_group_name_H-M   'P 1'
#
loop_
_entity.id
_entity.type
_entity.pdbx_description
1 polymer ?
#
loop_
_entity_poly.entity_id
_entity_poly.type
_entity_poly.pdbx_seq_one_letter_code
_entity_poly.pdbx_strand_id
1 'polypeptide(L)'
;RTLTAGELLHWDKVLLAVVRQRERQLGWMAFVVLFIFWIWIYQVRLLLALFFGFKTFSSVGDFLTLTTTSTEGLAFLFTGTLVGAFLAFVLFSSTVIAMPLLLDRDIDFVSAMITSFKTVFQSPVAMLSWGVIVTVLAILALLPAFLGLIIILPILGHATWHLYTKAIAPAAEPHSQLQS
;
A
#
# COMPACT_ATOMS: atom_id res chain seq x y z
N ARG A 1 44.16 -6.83 9.70
CA ARG A 1 45.08 -7.85 10.29
C ARG A 1 44.62 -8.07 11.72
N THR A 2 44.70 -9.33 12.21
CA THR A 2 44.27 -9.89 13.51
C THR A 2 42.80 -10.32 13.65
N LEU A 3 42.56 -11.55 13.20
CA LEU A 3 41.60 -12.49 13.79
C LEU A 3 42.18 -12.97 15.13
N THR A 4 41.53 -12.72 16.27
CA THR A 4 41.73 -13.49 17.51
C THR A 4 40.72 -13.06 18.58
N ALA A 5 40.18 -14.08 19.28
CA ALA A 5 39.35 -14.07 20.49
C ALA A 5 37.83 -14.18 20.26
N GLY A 6 37.31 -15.36 20.59
CA GLY A 6 35.90 -15.70 20.61
C GLY A 6 35.12 -14.93 21.67
N GLU A 7 34.69 -13.73 21.32
CA GLU A 7 33.49 -13.17 21.94
C GLU A 7 32.32 -14.05 21.54
N LEU A 8 31.68 -14.65 22.55
CA LEU A 8 30.39 -15.30 22.42
C LEU A 8 29.50 -14.38 21.59
N LEU A 9 29.16 -14.90 20.41
CA LEU A 9 28.39 -14.23 19.39
C LEU A 9 27.24 -13.46 20.04
N HIS A 10 27.35 -12.14 20.02
CA HIS A 10 26.30 -11.23 20.46
C HIS A 10 25.22 -11.19 19.36
N TRP A 11 24.70 -12.36 18.99
CA TRP A 11 23.60 -12.54 18.05
C TRP A 11 22.41 -11.70 18.45
N ASP A 12 22.19 -11.51 19.75
CA ASP A 12 21.15 -10.62 20.27
C ASP A 12 21.35 -9.18 19.81
N LYS A 13 22.58 -8.65 19.78
CA LYS A 13 22.85 -7.29 19.27
C LYS A 13 22.75 -7.21 17.75
N VAL A 14 23.14 -8.26 17.03
CA VAL A 14 23.01 -8.30 15.56
C VAL A 14 21.55 -8.43 15.15
N LEU A 15 20.80 -9.35 15.75
CA LEU A 15 19.35 -9.51 15.55
C LEU A 15 18.60 -8.25 15.96
N LEU A 16 18.92 -7.64 17.11
CA LEU A 16 18.32 -6.38 17.54
C LEU A 16 18.65 -5.24 16.57
N ALA A 17 19.87 -5.16 16.04
CA ALA A 17 20.25 -4.16 15.06
C ALA A 17 19.50 -4.33 13.73
N VAL A 18 19.35 -5.57 13.25
CA VAL A 18 18.58 -5.92 12.04
C VAL A 18 17.10 -5.60 12.24
N VAL A 19 16.50 -6.03 13.36
CA VAL A 19 15.10 -5.72 13.70
C VAL A 19 14.87 -4.21 13.79
N ARG A 20 15.76 -3.47 14.47
CA ARG A 20 15.65 -2.02 14.63
C ARG A 20 15.85 -1.26 13.31
N GLN A 21 16.68 -1.78 12.41
CA GLN A 21 16.81 -1.24 11.05
C GLN A 21 15.54 -1.49 10.23
N ARG A 22 14.95 -2.69 10.33
CA ARG A 22 13.67 -3.03 9.68
C ARG A 22 12.52 -2.16 10.20
N GLU A 23 12.44 -1.93 11.51
CA GLU A 23 11.48 -1.01 12.13
C GLU A 23 11.63 0.42 11.59
N ARG A 24 12.86 0.89 11.37
CA ARG A 24 13.10 2.22 10.79
C ARG A 24 12.58 2.32 9.35
N GLN A 25 12.80 1.30 8.51
CA GLN A 25 12.31 1.29 7.13
C GLN A 25 10.78 1.22 7.07
N LEU A 26 10.17 0.41 7.94
CA LEU A 26 8.71 0.36 8.10
C LEU A 26 8.13 1.69 8.58
N GLY A 27 8.86 2.42 9.44
CA GLY A 27 8.50 3.78 9.84
C GLY A 27 8.44 4.76 8.66
N TRP A 28 9.39 4.67 7.73
CA TRP A 28 9.34 5.48 6.49
C TRP A 28 8.18 5.09 5.57
N MET A 29 7.86 3.80 5.47
CA MET A 29 6.65 3.36 4.75
C MET A 29 5.38 3.92 5.38
N ALA A 30 5.27 3.90 6.71
CA ALA A 30 4.14 4.52 7.41
C ALA A 30 4.06 6.02 7.11
N PHE A 31 5.20 6.72 7.07
CA PHE A 31 5.25 8.12 6.65
C PHE A 31 4.74 8.33 5.21
N VAL A 32 5.14 7.48 4.25
CA VAL A 32 4.63 7.55 2.86
C VAL A 32 3.11 7.37 2.81
N VAL A 33 2.58 6.38 3.52
CA VAL A 33 1.12 6.13 3.58
C VAL A 33 0.40 7.33 4.20
N LEU A 34 0.91 7.86 5.32
CA LEU A 34 0.34 9.04 5.97
C LEU A 34 0.41 10.29 5.09
N PHE A 35 1.49 10.45 4.34
CA PHE A 35 1.66 11.57 3.40
C PHE A 35 0.63 11.50 2.27
N ILE A 36 0.44 10.33 1.66
CA ILE A 36 -0.59 10.12 0.63
C ILE A 36 -2.00 10.34 1.22
N PHE A 37 -2.25 9.85 2.44
CA PHE A 37 -3.50 10.08 3.16
C PHE A 37 -3.74 11.58 3.39
N TRP A 38 -2.69 12.35 3.72
CA TRP A 38 -2.82 13.78 3.91
C TRP A 38 -3.14 14.51 2.60
N ILE A 39 -2.50 14.13 1.49
CA ILE A 39 -2.87 14.62 0.14
C ILE A 39 -4.34 14.33 -0.13
N TRP A 40 -4.81 13.13 0.18
CA TRP A 40 -6.22 12.75 0.01
C TRP A 40 -7.17 13.66 0.81
N ILE A 41 -6.88 13.94 2.08
CA ILE A 41 -7.68 14.89 2.90
C ILE A 41 -7.71 16.29 2.27
N TYR A 42 -6.58 16.78 1.76
CA TYR A 42 -6.55 18.06 1.04
C TYR A 42 -7.37 18.01 -0.25
N GLN A 43 -7.29 16.93 -1.01
CA GLN A 43 -8.05 16.76 -2.25
C GLN A 43 -9.55 16.76 -2.00
N VAL A 44 -10.03 16.07 -0.96
CA VAL A 44 -11.46 16.10 -0.58
C VAL A 44 -11.91 17.54 -0.29
N ARG A 45 -11.13 18.30 0.48
CA ARG A 45 -11.45 19.71 0.80
C ARG A 45 -11.42 20.59 -0.45
N LEU A 46 -10.44 20.40 -1.34
CA LEU A 46 -10.31 21.16 -2.58
C LEU A 46 -11.48 20.89 -3.52
N LEU A 47 -11.87 19.62 -3.69
CA LEU A 47 -13.01 19.25 -4.52
C LEU A 47 -14.33 19.80 -3.96
N LEU A 48 -14.52 19.74 -2.64
CA LEU A 48 -15.69 20.36 -2.00
C LEU A 48 -15.74 21.86 -2.28
N ALA A 49 -14.60 22.56 -2.13
CA ALA A 49 -14.52 23.99 -2.40
C ALA A 49 -14.72 24.33 -3.89
N LEU A 50 -14.22 23.51 -4.82
CA LEU A 50 -14.33 23.75 -6.26
C LEU A 50 -15.78 23.60 -6.76
N PHE A 51 -16.47 22.53 -6.34
CA PHE A 51 -17.80 22.20 -6.84
C PHE A 51 -18.93 22.86 -6.03
N PHE A 52 -18.75 23.02 -4.72
CA PHE A 52 -19.78 23.56 -3.83
C PHE A 52 -19.43 24.93 -3.24
N GLY A 53 -18.21 25.43 -3.41
CA GLY A 53 -17.79 26.72 -2.89
C GLY A 53 -17.85 26.77 -1.36
N PHE A 54 -18.49 27.82 -0.84
CA PHE A 54 -18.74 28.02 0.59
C PHE A 54 -20.16 27.60 1.02
N LYS A 55 -20.85 26.76 0.23
CA LYS A 55 -22.18 26.29 0.60
C LYS A 55 -22.09 25.45 1.88
N THR A 56 -22.73 25.93 2.94
CA THR A 56 -22.86 25.18 4.19
C THR A 56 -23.92 24.10 4.01
N PHE A 57 -23.56 22.85 4.27
CA PHE A 57 -24.52 21.76 4.31
C PHE A 57 -25.22 21.73 5.66
N SER A 58 -26.54 21.89 5.66
CA SER A 58 -27.36 21.91 6.87
C SER A 58 -27.53 20.52 7.50
N SER A 59 -27.40 19.46 6.71
CA SER A 59 -27.45 18.07 7.16
C SER A 59 -26.72 17.12 6.20
N VAL A 60 -26.37 15.91 6.68
CA VAL A 60 -25.80 14.84 5.85
C VAL A 60 -26.79 14.37 4.77
N GLY A 61 -28.10 14.41 5.06
CA GLY A 61 -29.14 14.06 4.11
C GLY A 61 -29.21 15.03 2.93
N ASP A 62 -29.16 16.34 3.22
CA ASP A 62 -29.16 17.37 2.17
C ASP A 62 -27.90 17.29 1.32
N PHE A 63 -26.74 16.99 1.92
CA PHE A 63 -25.51 16.74 1.19
C PHE A 63 -25.65 15.57 0.21
N LEU A 64 -26.22 14.44 0.66
CA LEU A 64 -26.43 13.27 -0.20
C LEU A 64 -27.37 13.58 -1.36
N THR A 65 -28.54 14.18 -1.09
CA THR A 65 -29.51 14.54 -2.13
C THR A 65 -28.91 15.50 -3.15
N LEU A 66 -28.21 16.54 -2.70
CA LEU A 66 -27.56 17.50 -3.57
C LEU A 66 -26.45 16.83 -4.39
N THR A 67 -25.65 15.98 -3.77
CA THR A 67 -24.53 15.30 -4.44
C THR A 67 -24.99 14.28 -5.49
N THR A 68 -26.12 13.62 -5.29
CA THR A 68 -26.63 12.59 -6.23
C THR A 68 -27.58 13.14 -7.29
N THR A 69 -28.24 14.27 -7.03
CA THR A 69 -29.30 14.79 -7.91
C THR A 69 -28.86 16.01 -8.72
N SER A 70 -27.90 16.81 -8.21
CA SER A 70 -27.40 17.99 -8.93
C SER A 70 -26.31 17.63 -9.94
N THR A 71 -26.23 18.39 -11.03
CA THR A 71 -25.18 18.22 -12.03
C THR A 71 -23.80 18.48 -11.44
N GLU A 72 -23.67 19.48 -10.55
CA GLU A 72 -22.44 19.79 -9.83
C GLU A 72 -22.05 18.65 -8.88
N GLY A 73 -23.02 18.04 -8.21
CA GLY A 73 -22.83 16.90 -7.34
C GLY A 73 -22.33 15.65 -8.07
N LEU A 74 -22.93 15.34 -9.22
CA LEU A 74 -22.48 14.24 -10.07
C LEU A 74 -21.08 14.48 -10.63
N ALA A 75 -20.78 15.71 -11.05
CA ALA A 75 -19.44 16.10 -11.48
C ALA A 75 -18.41 16.00 -10.35
N PHE A 76 -18.79 16.37 -9.12
CA PHE A 76 -18.00 16.19 -7.90
C PHE A 76 -17.72 14.70 -7.63
N LEU A 77 -18.74 13.84 -7.68
CA LEU A 77 -18.58 12.39 -7.47
C LEU A 77 -17.69 11.75 -8.52
N PHE A 78 -17.89 12.07 -9.80
CA PHE A 78 -17.09 11.54 -10.89
C PHE A 78 -15.62 11.96 -10.75
N THR A 79 -15.37 13.26 -10.55
CA THR A 79 -14.02 13.81 -10.39
C THR A 79 -13.35 13.26 -9.13
N GLY A 80 -14.07 13.22 -8.01
CA GLY A 80 -13.58 12.66 -6.75
C GLY A 80 -13.25 11.17 -6.86
N THR A 81 -14.05 10.40 -7.59
CA THR A 81 -13.78 8.98 -7.85
C THR A 81 -12.53 8.81 -8.70
N LEU A 82 -12.34 9.62 -9.74
CA LEU A 82 -11.16 9.55 -10.61
C LEU A 82 -9.87 9.90 -9.85
N VAL A 83 -9.89 11.00 -9.09
CA VAL A 83 -8.76 11.43 -8.25
C VAL A 83 -8.48 10.41 -7.15
N GLY A 84 -9.53 9.89 -6.50
CA GLY A 84 -9.42 8.85 -5.48
C GLY A 84 -8.85 7.55 -6.03
N ALA A 85 -9.32 7.10 -7.19
CA ALA A 85 -8.81 5.92 -7.87
C ALA A 85 -7.33 6.06 -8.23
N PHE A 86 -6.91 7.25 -8.70
CA PHE A 86 -5.51 7.55 -8.97
C PHE A 86 -4.65 7.46 -7.70
N LEU A 87 -5.07 8.11 -6.61
CA LEU A 87 -4.34 8.05 -5.33
C LEU A 87 -4.31 6.64 -4.75
N ALA A 88 -5.41 5.89 -4.85
CA ALA A 88 -5.48 4.49 -4.44
C ALA A 88 -4.52 3.62 -5.25
N PHE A 89 -4.43 3.85 -6.57
CA PHE A 89 -3.48 3.16 -7.43
C PHE A 89 -2.03 3.46 -7.05
N VAL A 90 -1.69 4.72 -6.78
CA VAL A 90 -0.35 5.12 -6.31
C VAL A 90 -0.02 4.47 -4.96
N LEU A 91 -0.96 4.54 -4.01
CA LEU A 91 -0.80 3.93 -2.68
C LEU A 91 -0.60 2.42 -2.79
N PHE A 92 -1.46 1.73 -3.54
CA PHE A 92 -1.36 0.29 -3.79
C PHE A 92 -0.01 -0.06 -4.43
N SER A 93 0.37 0.65 -5.48
CA SER A 93 1.63 0.40 -6.20
C SER A 93 2.86 0.65 -5.33
N SER A 94 2.79 1.60 -4.40
CA SER A 94 3.88 1.85 -3.45
C SER A 94 4.00 0.81 -2.35
N THR A 95 2.95 0.05 -2.02
CA THR A 95 2.88 -0.78 -0.81
C THR A 95 2.81 -2.28 -1.07
N VAL A 96 2.09 -2.72 -2.11
CA VAL A 96 1.67 -4.12 -2.30
C VAL A 96 2.84 -5.11 -2.33
N ILE A 97 3.96 -4.76 -2.96
CA ILE A 97 5.19 -5.57 -2.93
C ILE A 97 6.22 -4.99 -1.96
N ALA A 98 6.26 -3.67 -1.76
CA ALA A 98 7.28 -3.04 -0.93
C ALA A 98 7.24 -3.51 0.52
N MET A 99 6.03 -3.66 1.09
CA MET A 99 5.87 -4.13 2.47
C MET A 99 6.41 -5.55 2.69
N PRO A 100 5.96 -6.59 1.96
CA PRO A 100 6.51 -7.93 2.14
C PRO A 100 8.00 -7.99 1.77
N LEU A 101 8.45 -7.22 0.78
CA LEU A 101 9.86 -7.17 0.38
C LEU A 101 10.77 -6.59 1.49
N LEU A 102 10.33 -5.55 2.19
CA LEU A 102 11.06 -4.98 3.34
C LEU A 102 11.05 -5.89 4.56
N LEU A 103 10.05 -6.78 4.67
CA LEU A 103 10.00 -7.77 5.74
C LEU A 103 10.86 -8.99 5.45
N ASP A 104 10.98 -9.36 4.18
CA ASP A 104 11.74 -10.53 3.70
C ASP A 104 13.22 -10.21 3.46
N ARG A 105 13.56 -8.98 3.06
CA ARG A 105 14.92 -8.59 2.66
C ARG A 105 15.37 -7.29 3.31
N ASP A 106 16.65 -7.22 3.66
CA ASP A 106 17.31 -6.04 4.20
C ASP A 106 17.62 -5.00 3.10
N ILE A 107 16.56 -4.39 2.54
CA ILE A 107 16.67 -3.30 1.55
C ILE A 107 16.11 -1.98 2.09
N ASP A 108 16.46 -0.87 1.44
CA ASP A 108 15.88 0.43 1.77
C ASP A 108 14.45 0.58 1.22
N PHE A 109 13.65 1.41 1.89
CA PHE A 109 12.25 1.62 1.53
C PHE A 109 12.05 2.20 0.11
N VAL A 110 13.00 2.99 -0.39
CA VAL A 110 12.89 3.59 -1.73
C VAL A 110 13.06 2.52 -2.80
N SER A 111 14.09 1.68 -2.68
CA SER A 111 14.31 0.53 -3.56
C SER A 111 13.14 -0.45 -3.53
N ALA A 112 12.56 -0.69 -2.34
CA ALA A 112 11.37 -1.52 -2.20
C ALA A 112 10.16 -0.96 -2.95
N MET A 113 9.89 0.34 -2.79
CA MET A 113 8.81 1.02 -3.53
C MET A 113 9.04 0.99 -5.03
N ILE A 114 10.25 1.30 -5.51
CA ILE A 114 10.57 1.26 -6.95
C ILE A 114 10.33 -0.14 -7.51
N THR A 115 10.73 -1.17 -6.78
CA THR A 115 10.48 -2.58 -7.17
C THR A 115 8.99 -2.85 -7.24
N SER A 116 8.22 -2.38 -6.25
CA SER A 116 6.77 -2.53 -6.22
C SER A 116 6.09 -1.87 -7.42
N PHE A 117 6.45 -0.63 -7.75
CA PHE A 117 5.96 0.04 -8.96
C PHE A 117 6.32 -0.74 -10.22
N LYS A 118 7.58 -1.17 -10.37
CA LYS A 118 8.03 -1.96 -11.52
C LYS A 118 7.18 -3.23 -11.67
N THR A 119 6.95 -3.97 -10.59
CA THR A 119 6.12 -5.19 -10.61
C THR A 119 4.70 -4.90 -11.05
N VAL A 120 4.09 -3.80 -10.56
CA VAL A 120 2.74 -3.39 -10.98
C VAL A 120 2.68 -3.08 -12.48
N PHE A 121 3.66 -2.33 -13.00
CA PHE A 121 3.69 -1.96 -14.41
C PHE A 121 4.11 -3.10 -15.35
N GLN A 122 4.85 -4.09 -14.87
CA GLN A 122 5.20 -5.28 -15.65
C GLN A 122 4.02 -6.24 -15.83
N SER A 123 3.06 -6.25 -14.90
CA SER A 123 1.88 -7.13 -14.96
C SER A 123 0.61 -6.39 -14.54
N PRO A 124 0.22 -5.33 -15.27
CA PRO A 124 -0.84 -4.42 -14.84
C PRO A 124 -2.20 -5.11 -14.74
N VAL A 125 -2.52 -6.04 -15.65
CA VAL A 125 -3.79 -6.76 -15.62
C VAL A 125 -3.93 -7.59 -14.34
N ALA A 126 -2.90 -8.37 -13.99
CA ALA A 126 -2.92 -9.19 -12.78
C ALA A 126 -2.96 -8.32 -11.51
N MET A 127 -2.20 -7.24 -11.49
CA MET A 127 -2.06 -6.36 -10.32
C MET A 127 -3.29 -5.49 -10.10
N LEU A 128 -3.92 -4.98 -11.17
CA LEU A 128 -5.20 -4.28 -11.07
C LEU A 128 -6.33 -5.22 -10.69
N SER A 129 -6.35 -6.45 -11.21
CA SER A 129 -7.33 -7.47 -10.79
C SER A 129 -7.20 -7.76 -9.28
N TRP A 130 -5.97 -7.89 -8.79
CA TRP A 130 -5.71 -8.03 -7.36
C TRP A 130 -6.14 -6.79 -6.57
N GLY A 131 -5.82 -5.59 -7.04
CA GLY A 131 -6.25 -4.34 -6.42
C GLY A 131 -7.78 -4.21 -6.31
N VAL A 132 -8.52 -4.66 -7.33
CA VAL A 132 -9.99 -4.72 -7.29
C VAL A 132 -10.47 -5.71 -6.24
N ILE A 133 -9.87 -6.91 -6.16
CA ILE A 133 -10.21 -7.91 -5.13
C ILE A 133 -9.99 -7.34 -3.72
N VAL A 134 -8.84 -6.71 -3.48
CA VAL A 134 -8.52 -6.04 -2.21
C VAL A 134 -9.55 -4.97 -1.88
N THR A 135 -9.93 -4.15 -2.87
CA THR A 135 -10.91 -3.08 -2.70
C THR A 135 -12.29 -3.63 -2.34
N VAL A 136 -12.77 -4.63 -3.07
CA VAL A 136 -14.09 -5.26 -2.82
C VAL A 136 -14.11 -5.92 -1.44
N LEU A 137 -13.07 -6.68 -1.09
CA LEU A 137 -12.98 -7.32 0.22
C LEU A 137 -12.91 -6.27 1.34
N ALA A 138 -12.15 -5.19 1.16
CA ALA A 138 -12.11 -4.10 2.13
C ALA A 138 -13.50 -3.48 2.33
N ILE A 139 -14.22 -3.16 1.25
CA ILE A 139 -15.59 -2.61 1.35
C ILE A 139 -16.51 -3.58 2.10
N LEU A 140 -16.48 -4.87 1.77
CA LEU A 140 -17.28 -5.89 2.46
C LEU A 140 -16.90 -6.01 3.94
N ALA A 141 -15.62 -5.87 4.28
CA ALA A 141 -15.12 -5.90 5.65
C ALA A 141 -15.64 -4.75 6.52
N LEU A 142 -15.90 -3.60 5.89
CA LEU A 142 -16.39 -2.39 6.54
C LEU A 142 -17.88 -2.47 6.90
N LEU A 143 -18.69 -3.19 6.11
CA LEU A 143 -20.14 -3.32 6.31
C LEU A 143 -20.55 -3.75 7.73
N PRO A 144 -19.96 -4.80 8.36
CA PRO A 144 -20.30 -5.20 9.72
C PRO A 144 -19.56 -4.35 10.77
N ALA A 145 -19.62 -3.02 10.67
CA ALA A 145 -18.92 -2.09 11.55
C ALA A 145 -17.43 -2.44 11.74
N PHE A 146 -16.72 -2.67 10.63
CA PHE A 146 -15.29 -3.02 10.60
C PHE A 146 -14.91 -4.40 11.19
N LEU A 147 -15.85 -5.18 11.74
CA LEU A 147 -15.56 -6.50 12.32
C LEU A 147 -15.00 -7.50 11.29
N GLY A 148 -15.37 -7.34 10.02
CA GLY A 148 -14.88 -8.18 8.92
C GLY A 148 -13.37 -8.04 8.70
N LEU A 149 -12.75 -6.94 9.14
CA LEU A 149 -11.31 -6.73 9.01
C LEU A 149 -10.51 -7.75 9.83
N ILE A 150 -11.02 -8.23 10.96
CA ILE A 150 -10.33 -9.24 11.78
C ILE A 150 -10.07 -10.52 10.97
N ILE A 151 -10.98 -10.87 10.07
CA ILE A 151 -10.89 -12.07 9.23
C ILE A 151 -10.19 -11.76 7.91
N ILE A 152 -10.53 -10.63 7.29
CA ILE A 152 -10.04 -10.28 5.95
C ILE A 152 -8.58 -9.86 5.97
N LEU A 153 -8.09 -9.18 7.03
CA LEU A 153 -6.69 -8.77 7.11
C LEU A 153 -5.72 -9.96 7.10
N PRO A 154 -5.90 -11.03 7.89
CA PRO A 154 -5.07 -12.24 7.79
C PRO A 154 -5.09 -12.86 6.40
N ILE A 155 -6.27 -12.99 5.78
CA ILE A 155 -6.44 -13.60 4.46
C ILE A 155 -5.70 -12.78 3.39
N LEU A 156 -5.88 -11.46 3.40
CA LEU A 156 -5.21 -10.56 2.47
C LEU A 156 -3.70 -10.56 2.69
N GLY A 157 -3.25 -10.62 3.94
CA GLY A 157 -1.83 -10.73 4.27
C GLY A 157 -1.20 -11.98 3.67
N HIS A 158 -1.82 -13.15 3.90
CA HIS A 158 -1.36 -14.41 3.30
C HIS A 158 -1.42 -14.38 1.78
N ALA A 159 -2.52 -13.92 1.18
CA ALA A 159 -2.64 -13.89 -0.28
C ALA A 159 -1.65 -12.92 -0.93
N THR A 160 -1.41 -11.76 -0.31
CA THR A 160 -0.39 -10.79 -0.75
C THR A 160 1.02 -11.38 -0.63
N TRP A 161 1.29 -12.16 0.42
CA TRP A 161 2.56 -12.90 0.54
C TRP A 161 2.74 -13.90 -0.60
N HIS A 162 1.71 -14.67 -0.96
CA HIS A 162 1.80 -15.59 -2.09
C HIS A 162 1.98 -14.86 -3.42
N LEU A 163 1.30 -13.73 -3.62
CA LEU A 163 1.49 -12.87 -4.78
C LEU A 163 2.93 -12.34 -4.86
N TYR A 164 3.47 -11.86 -3.74
CA TYR A 164 4.85 -11.42 -3.59
C TYR A 164 5.83 -12.53 -3.97
N THR A 165 5.69 -13.72 -3.38
CA THR A 165 6.59 -14.85 -3.65
C THR A 165 6.55 -15.23 -5.12
N LYS A 166 5.37 -15.25 -5.75
CA LYS A 166 5.25 -15.55 -7.19
C LYS A 166 5.83 -14.45 -8.09
N ALA A 167 5.73 -13.18 -7.67
CA ALA A 167 6.26 -12.05 -8.42
C ALA A 167 7.79 -11.92 -8.31
N ILE A 168 8.39 -12.39 -7.21
CA ILE A 168 9.82 -12.16 -6.89
C ILE A 168 10.68 -13.45 -6.95
N ALA A 169 10.11 -14.64 -6.78
CA ALA A 169 10.86 -15.90 -6.86
C ALA A 169 10.63 -16.65 -8.19
N PRO A 170 11.67 -17.05 -8.95
CA PRO A 170 13.05 -16.56 -8.97
C PRO A 170 13.60 -16.18 -10.36
N ALA A 171 14.35 -15.07 -10.40
CA ALA A 171 15.38 -14.75 -11.41
C ALA A 171 16.79 -15.23 -10.97
N ALA A 172 16.85 -16.28 -10.16
CA ALA A 172 18.05 -17.05 -9.83
C ALA A 172 17.68 -18.52 -10.12
N GLU A 173 18.13 -19.16 -11.18
CA GLU A 173 19.52 -19.52 -11.50
C GLU A 173 19.70 -19.78 -13.02
N PRO A 174 20.85 -19.40 -13.60
CA PRO A 174 21.48 -20.22 -14.64
C PRO A 174 22.93 -20.62 -14.31
N HIS A 175 23.31 -20.72 -13.03
CA HIS A 175 24.69 -21.04 -12.62
C HIS A 175 24.98 -22.55 -12.40
N SER A 176 24.21 -23.45 -13.00
CA SER A 176 24.48 -24.91 -12.95
C SER A 176 25.07 -25.49 -14.24
N GLN A 177 25.45 -24.68 -15.24
CA GLN A 177 25.92 -25.16 -16.56
C GLN A 177 27.39 -24.85 -16.92
N LEU A 178 28.23 -24.39 -15.98
CA LEU A 178 29.65 -24.05 -16.28
C LEU A 178 30.69 -24.75 -15.40
N GLN A 179 30.37 -25.91 -14.80
CA GLN A 179 31.36 -26.71 -14.03
C GLN A 179 31.41 -28.20 -14.42
N SER A 180 31.07 -28.54 -15.67
CA SER A 180 31.39 -29.86 -16.28
C SER A 180 32.44 -29.72 -17.37
#